data_AF-A0A973TAY5-F1
#
_entry.id   AF-A0A973TAY5-F1
#
_cell.length_a   1.000
_cell.length_b   1.000
_cell.length_c   1.000
_cell.angle_alpha   90.00
_cell.angle_beta   90.00
_cell.angle_gamma   90.00
#
_symmetry.space_group_name_H-M   'P 1'
#
loop_
_entity.id
_entity.type
_entity.pdbx_description
1 polymer ?
#
loop_
_entity_poly.entity_id
_entity_poly.type
_entity_poly.pdbx_seq_one_letter_code
_entity_poly.pdbx_strand_id
1 'polypeptide(L)'
;LEGEKMSKSKGNLVLVSKLRAAGEDPAAIRLAILAHHYRSDWSWTEEGFTAAKADLAAWRRALGHAPAGSAAALLADIREALATDLNAPAAVAAVSRWARQASADGGPASDEDQALVRNAVDALLGIKL
;
A
#
# COMPACT_ATOMS: atom_id res chain seq x y z
N LEU A 1 7.94 -18.72 7.03
CA LEU A 1 8.63 -17.91 8.08
C LEU A 1 7.69 -17.85 9.27
N GLU A 2 7.72 -18.88 10.12
CA GLU A 2 6.71 -19.18 11.15
C GLU A 2 7.12 -18.65 12.53
N GLY A 3 7.17 -17.33 12.72
CA GLY A 3 7.44 -16.71 14.04
C GLY A 3 8.91 -16.72 14.50
N GLU A 4 9.80 -17.39 13.76
CA GLU A 4 11.24 -17.33 13.99
C GLU A 4 11.83 -15.97 13.55
N LYS A 5 12.49 -15.25 14.48
CA LYS A 5 13.21 -13.99 14.20
C LYS A 5 14.11 -14.16 12.98
N MET A 6 14.00 -13.23 12.02
CA MET A 6 14.87 -13.18 10.85
C MET A 6 16.32 -12.92 11.28
N SER A 7 17.24 -13.82 10.95
CA SER A 7 18.67 -13.63 11.21
C SER A 7 19.54 -14.20 10.10
N LYS A 8 20.70 -13.58 9.88
CA LYS A 8 21.73 -14.10 8.96
C LYS A 8 22.15 -15.52 9.34
N SER A 9 22.30 -15.79 10.64
CA SER A 9 22.73 -17.09 11.17
C SER A 9 21.71 -18.20 10.95
N LYS A 10 20.41 -17.87 10.87
CA LYS A 10 19.33 -18.84 10.62
C LYS A 10 19.01 -19.02 9.13
N GLY A 11 19.68 -18.28 8.23
CA GLY A 11 19.51 -18.39 6.78
C GLY A 11 18.13 -17.97 6.25
N ASN A 12 17.26 -17.43 7.09
CA ASN A 12 15.85 -17.14 6.80
C ASN A 12 15.60 -15.68 6.38
N LEU A 13 16.63 -14.99 5.89
CA LEU A 13 16.50 -13.61 5.42
C LEU A 13 15.82 -13.52 4.06
N VAL A 14 14.80 -12.67 4.00
CA VAL A 14 14.23 -12.19 2.73
C VAL A 14 15.01 -10.95 2.30
N LEU A 15 15.69 -11.05 1.15
CA LEU A 15 16.44 -9.93 0.59
C LEU A 15 15.61 -9.25 -0.50
N VAL A 16 15.53 -7.91 -0.46
CA VAL A 16 14.88 -7.12 -1.51
C VAL A 16 15.45 -7.43 -2.89
N SER A 17 16.76 -7.66 -3.00
CA SER A 17 17.41 -8.05 -4.26
C SER A 17 16.92 -9.41 -4.79
N LYS A 18 16.67 -10.38 -3.91
CA LYS A 18 16.11 -11.69 -4.29
C LYS A 18 14.65 -11.57 -4.73
N LEU A 19 13.84 -10.78 -4.02
CA LEU A 19 12.45 -10.51 -4.42
C LEU A 19 12.41 -9.84 -5.80
N ARG A 20 13.23 -8.80 -6.02
CA ARG A 20 13.32 -8.14 -7.32
C ARG A 20 13.80 -9.06 -8.43
N ALA A 21 14.79 -9.92 -8.18
CA ALA A 21 15.27 -10.90 -9.15
C ALA A 21 14.20 -11.97 -9.47
N ALA A 22 13.31 -12.26 -8.53
CA ALA A 22 12.16 -13.13 -8.73
C ALA A 22 10.98 -12.45 -9.46
N GLY A 23 11.13 -11.19 -9.87
CA GLY A 23 10.11 -10.44 -10.61
C GLY A 23 9.04 -9.78 -9.73
N GLU A 24 9.23 -9.74 -8.42
CA GLU A 24 8.27 -9.11 -7.51
C GLU A 24 8.23 -7.60 -7.68
N ASP A 25 7.01 -7.03 -7.63
CA ASP A 25 6.77 -5.59 -7.80
C ASP A 25 7.32 -4.81 -6.60
N PRO A 26 8.27 -3.86 -6.80
CA PRO A 26 8.78 -3.02 -5.72
C PRO A 26 7.70 -2.26 -4.95
N ALA A 27 6.59 -1.89 -5.60
CA ALA A 27 5.46 -1.24 -4.94
C ALA A 27 4.77 -2.18 -3.94
N ALA A 28 4.68 -3.49 -4.24
CA ALA A 28 4.13 -4.48 -3.32
C ALA A 28 5.06 -4.71 -2.13
N ILE A 29 6.38 -4.73 -2.35
CA ILE A 29 7.37 -4.85 -1.26
C ILE A 29 7.23 -3.65 -0.32
N ARG A 30 7.12 -2.44 -0.88
CA ARG A 30 6.93 -1.22 -0.10
C ARG A 30 5.61 -1.21 0.66
N LEU A 31 4.52 -1.64 0.02
CA LEU A 31 3.22 -1.75 0.66
C LEU A 31 3.24 -2.74 1.84
N ALA A 32 3.89 -3.90 1.69
CA ALA A 32 4.04 -4.86 2.78
C ALA A 32 4.78 -4.28 3.99
N ILE A 33 5.78 -3.42 3.76
CA ILE A 33 6.50 -2.71 4.83
C ILE A 33 5.61 -1.64 5.47
N LEU A 34 4.92 -0.83 4.67
CA LEU A 34 4.07 0.27 5.14
C LEU A 34 2.80 -0.20 5.87
N ALA A 35 2.42 -1.48 5.72
CA ALA A 35 1.35 -2.10 6.50
C ALA A 35 1.66 -2.19 8.01
N HIS A 36 2.90 -1.91 8.42
CA HIS A 36 3.34 -1.93 9.82
C HIS A 36 3.84 -0.55 10.26
N HIS A 37 3.61 -0.22 11.53
CA HIS A 37 4.13 1.01 12.11
C HIS A 37 5.65 0.92 12.25
N TYR A 38 6.38 1.99 11.92
CA TYR A 38 7.85 1.96 11.88
C TYR A 38 8.52 1.62 13.23
N ARG A 39 7.82 1.88 14.34
CA ARG A 39 8.28 1.60 15.72
C ARG A 39 7.82 0.25 16.26
N SER A 40 6.96 -0.47 15.53
CA SER A 40 6.46 -1.76 15.97
C SER A 40 7.39 -2.86 15.49
N ASP A 41 7.66 -3.83 16.37
CA ASP A 41 8.28 -5.07 15.95
C ASP A 41 7.30 -5.84 15.05
N TRP A 42 7.79 -6.28 13.89
CA TRP A 42 7.03 -7.11 12.96
C TRP A 42 7.98 -8.08 12.23
N SER A 43 7.40 -9.12 11.66
CA SER A 43 8.12 -10.14 10.89
C SER A 43 7.60 -10.18 9.47
N TRP A 44 8.50 -10.31 8.51
CA TRP A 44 8.12 -10.57 7.12
C TRP A 44 7.52 -11.97 7.00
N THR A 45 6.31 -12.06 6.45
CA THR A 45 5.62 -13.32 6.17
C THR A 45 5.19 -13.39 4.71
N GLU A 46 5.06 -14.61 4.19
CA GLU A 46 4.59 -14.82 2.82
C GLU A 46 3.13 -14.42 2.67
N GLU A 47 2.33 -14.66 3.71
CA GLU A 47 0.93 -14.28 3.80
C GLU A 47 0.78 -12.75 3.77
N GLY A 48 1.59 -12.02 4.54
CA GLY A 48 1.58 -10.56 4.56
C GLY A 48 1.99 -9.97 3.22
N PHE A 49 2.99 -10.56 2.56
CA PHE A 49 3.39 -10.11 1.24
C PHE A 49 2.35 -10.45 0.16
N THR A 50 1.69 -11.61 0.27
CA THR A 50 0.57 -11.98 -0.62
C THR A 50 -0.61 -11.02 -0.45
N ALA A 51 -0.92 -10.63 0.78
CA ALA A 51 -1.94 -9.62 1.06
C ALA A 51 -1.57 -8.26 0.43
N ALA A 52 -0.32 -7.81 0.57
CA ALA A 52 0.14 -6.57 -0.06
C ALA A 52 0.04 -6.61 -1.60
N LYS A 53 0.32 -7.76 -2.23
CA LYS A 53 0.12 -7.94 -3.68
C LYS A 53 -1.36 -7.83 -4.08
N ALA A 54 -2.25 -8.45 -3.30
CA ALA A 54 -3.69 -8.37 -3.53
C ALA A 54 -4.23 -6.95 -3.36
N ASP A 55 -3.79 -6.24 -2.33
CA ASP A 55 -4.17 -4.85 -2.06
C ASP A 55 -3.67 -3.93 -3.18
N LEU A 56 -2.41 -4.04 -3.59
CA LEU A 56 -1.87 -3.26 -4.70
C LEU A 56 -2.67 -3.47 -5.99
N ALA A 57 -2.99 -4.74 -6.31
CA ALA A 57 -3.82 -5.05 -7.48
C ALA A 57 -5.23 -4.46 -7.35
N ALA A 58 -5.82 -4.46 -6.17
CA ALA A 58 -7.11 -3.83 -5.90
C ALA A 58 -7.05 -2.31 -6.06
N TRP A 59 -6.02 -1.65 -5.55
CA TRP A 59 -5.83 -0.21 -5.66
C TRP A 59 -5.69 0.22 -7.12
N ARG A 60 -4.90 -0.53 -7.91
CA ARG A 60 -4.73 -0.28 -9.35
C ARG A 60 -6.04 -0.41 -10.13
N ARG A 61 -6.86 -1.44 -9.82
CA ARG A 61 -8.19 -1.58 -10.43
C ARG A 61 -9.15 -0.46 -10.02
N ALA A 62 -9.15 -0.12 -8.73
CA ALA A 62 -10.02 0.94 -8.19
C ALA A 62 -9.68 2.32 -8.77
N LEU A 63 -8.42 2.55 -9.15
CA LEU A 63 -8.02 3.77 -9.86
C LEU A 63 -8.81 3.97 -11.14
N GLY A 64 -9.05 2.93 -11.94
CA GLY A 64 -9.91 3.02 -13.13
C GLY A 64 -11.39 3.33 -12.84
N HIS A 65 -11.78 3.45 -11.57
CA HIS A 65 -13.13 3.71 -11.10
C HIS A 65 -13.18 4.88 -10.11
N ALA A 66 -12.15 5.75 -10.08
CA ALA A 66 -12.07 6.85 -9.12
C ALA A 66 -13.25 7.83 -9.28
N PRO A 67 -14.16 7.95 -8.29
CA PRO A 67 -15.31 8.84 -8.40
C PRO A 67 -14.87 10.31 -8.32
N ALA A 68 -15.64 11.19 -8.97
CA ALA A 68 -15.43 12.63 -8.91
C ALA A 68 -15.46 13.15 -7.46
N GLY A 69 -14.43 13.89 -7.05
CA GLY A 69 -14.31 14.47 -5.71
C GLY A 69 -13.85 13.50 -4.61
N SER A 70 -13.55 12.25 -4.94
CA SER A 70 -13.07 11.26 -3.96
C SER A 70 -11.62 11.48 -3.55
N ALA A 71 -10.79 12.09 -4.41
CA ALA A 71 -9.36 12.22 -4.19
C ALA A 71 -9.03 13.17 -3.03
N ALA A 72 -9.80 14.25 -2.87
CA ALA A 72 -9.55 15.25 -1.84
C ALA A 72 -9.68 14.68 -0.42
N ALA A 73 -10.73 13.88 -0.19
CA ALA A 73 -10.93 13.19 1.08
C ALA A 73 -9.82 12.17 1.36
N LEU A 74 -9.45 11.34 0.36
CA LEU A 74 -8.34 10.40 0.51
C LEU A 74 -7.02 11.10 0.84
N LEU A 75 -6.70 12.19 0.15
CA LEU A 75 -5.47 12.95 0.38
C LEU A 75 -5.41 13.52 1.81
N ALA A 76 -6.54 14.03 2.33
CA ALA A 76 -6.64 14.50 3.70
C ALA A 76 -6.40 13.36 4.70
N ASP A 77 -7.05 12.21 4.49
CA ASP A 77 -6.89 11.02 5.35
C ASP A 77 -5.43 10.52 5.38
N ILE A 78 -4.74 10.47 4.24
CA ILE A 78 -3.33 10.07 4.17
C ILE A 78 -2.45 11.07 4.93
N ARG A 79 -2.65 12.37 4.73
CA ARG A 79 -1.84 13.41 5.39
C ARG A 79 -2.02 13.39 6.91
N GLU A 80 -3.24 13.24 7.39
CA GLU A 80 -3.53 13.17 8.83
C GLU A 80 -2.88 11.93 9.47
N ALA A 81 -2.99 10.78 8.82
CA ALA A 81 -2.35 9.56 9.28
C ALA A 81 -0.82 9.72 9.36
N LEU A 82 -0.19 10.31 8.34
CA LEU A 82 1.26 10.52 8.32
C LEU A 82 1.71 11.61 9.31
N ALA A 83 0.89 12.63 9.57
CA ALA A 83 1.17 13.64 10.58
C ALA A 83 1.11 13.07 12.01
N THR A 84 0.36 11.99 12.21
CA THR A 84 0.23 11.29 13.49
C THR A 84 1.32 10.22 13.63
N ASP A 85 2.55 10.61 14.01
CA ASP A 85 3.72 9.72 14.20
C ASP A 85 3.99 8.79 13.01
N LEU A 86 3.88 9.29 11.77
CA LEU A 86 4.10 8.50 10.56
C LEU A 86 3.29 7.19 10.56
N ASN A 87 2.01 7.25 10.94
CA ASN A 87 1.13 6.10 11.01
C ASN A 87 0.77 5.57 9.61
N ALA A 88 1.76 4.91 8.99
CA ALA A 88 1.65 4.28 7.68
C ALA A 88 0.54 3.22 7.62
N PRO A 89 0.29 2.38 8.65
CA PRO A 89 -0.85 1.48 8.64
C PRO A 89 -2.20 2.18 8.47
N ALA A 90 -2.40 3.33 9.13
CA ALA A 90 -3.62 4.12 8.95
C ALA A 90 -3.72 4.73 7.55
N ALA A 91 -2.61 5.20 6.97
CA ALA A 91 -2.57 5.69 5.60
C ALA A 91 -2.89 4.57 4.58
N VAL A 92 -2.31 3.38 4.76
CA VAL A 92 -2.62 2.19 3.95
C VAL A 92 -4.10 1.82 4.07
N ALA A 93 -4.65 1.83 5.28
CA ALA A 93 -6.07 1.56 5.51
C ALA A 93 -6.99 2.59 4.83
N ALA A 94 -6.59 3.86 4.76
CA ALA A 94 -7.32 4.90 4.04
C ALA A 94 -7.39 4.62 2.53
N VAL A 95 -6.27 4.27 1.90
CA VAL A 95 -6.23 3.91 0.48
C VAL A 95 -7.05 2.64 0.20
N SER A 96 -6.94 1.61 1.05
CA SER A 96 -7.75 0.39 0.91
C SER A 96 -9.25 0.64 1.10
N ARG A 97 -9.65 1.56 1.99
CA ARG A 97 -11.05 1.99 2.13
C ARG A 97 -11.53 2.70 0.87
N TRP A 98 -10.77 3.68 0.38
CA TRP A 98 -11.09 4.38 -0.86
C TRP A 98 -11.21 3.40 -2.04
N ALA A 99 -10.28 2.45 -2.16
CA ALA A 99 -10.28 1.49 -3.27
C ALA A 99 -11.55 0.62 -3.29
N ARG A 100 -12.05 0.21 -2.11
CA ARG A 100 -13.32 -0.51 -1.99
C ARG A 100 -14.51 0.37 -2.37
N GLN A 101 -14.54 1.63 -1.93
CA GLN A 101 -15.62 2.57 -2.24
C GLN A 101 -15.67 2.90 -3.74
N ALA A 102 -14.52 3.24 -4.34
CA ALA A 102 -14.41 3.51 -5.77
C ALA A 102 -14.86 2.32 -6.63
N SER A 103 -14.50 1.10 -6.23
CA SER A 103 -14.93 -0.11 -6.95
C SER A 103 -16.42 -0.42 -6.79
N ALA A 104 -17.08 0.08 -5.75
CA ALA A 104 -18.49 -0.19 -5.45
C ALA A 104 -19.46 0.88 -5.99
N ASP A 105 -19.00 2.12 -6.14
CA ASP A 105 -19.82 3.25 -6.62
C ASP A 105 -20.38 3.00 -8.03
N GLY A 106 -19.59 2.38 -8.91
CA GLY A 106 -20.00 2.04 -10.28
C GLY A 106 -20.26 3.26 -11.18
N GLY A 107 -20.04 4.48 -10.69
CA GLY A 107 -20.12 5.71 -11.44
C GLY A 107 -18.95 5.89 -12.44
N PRO A 108 -19.05 6.87 -13.36
CA PRO A 108 -17.98 7.17 -14.30
C PRO A 108 -16.73 7.63 -13.54
N ALA A 109 -15.58 7.13 -13.96
CA ALA A 109 -14.30 7.56 -13.41
C ALA A 109 -13.98 9.01 -13.80
N SER A 110 -13.43 9.77 -12.86
CA SER A 110 -12.91 11.13 -13.06
C SER A 110 -11.41 11.09 -13.36
N ASP A 111 -10.99 11.55 -14.54
CA ASP A 111 -9.57 11.60 -14.92
C ASP A 111 -8.75 12.49 -13.98
N GLU A 112 -9.36 13.56 -13.46
CA GLU A 112 -8.74 14.45 -12.48
C GLU A 112 -8.48 13.72 -11.16
N ASP A 113 -9.50 13.04 -10.61
CA ASP A 113 -9.36 12.27 -9.37
C ASP A 113 -8.40 11.09 -9.54
N GLN A 114 -8.41 10.42 -10.71
CA GLN A 114 -7.43 9.40 -11.04
C GLN A 114 -5.99 9.92 -10.95
N ALA A 115 -5.72 11.08 -11.56
CA ALA A 115 -4.41 11.69 -11.51
C ALA A 115 -4.02 12.10 -10.09
N LEU A 116 -4.94 12.72 -9.35
CA LEU A 116 -4.70 13.16 -7.98
C LEU A 116 -4.43 12.00 -7.03
N VAL A 117 -5.22 10.92 -7.09
CA VAL A 117 -5.00 9.73 -6.25
C VAL A 117 -3.65 9.09 -6.58
N ARG A 118 -3.34 8.91 -7.87
CA ARG A 118 -2.04 8.35 -8.30
C ARG A 118 -0.88 9.17 -7.76
N ASN A 119 -0.94 10.49 -7.90
CA ASN A 119 0.10 11.41 -7.46
C ASN A 119 0.21 11.45 -5.93
N ALA A 120 -0.91 11.41 -5.21
CA ALA A 120 -0.90 11.40 -3.75
C ALA A 120 -0.26 10.12 -3.19
N VAL A 121 -0.66 8.95 -3.71
CA VAL A 121 -0.14 7.65 -3.28
C VAL A 121 1.34 7.51 -3.62
N ASP A 122 1.78 8.01 -4.78
CA ASP A 122 3.19 8.04 -5.15
C ASP A 122 4.01 9.03 -4.30
N ALA A 123 3.57 10.28 -4.17
CA ALA A 123 4.34 11.32 -3.48
C ALA A 123 4.43 11.07 -1.96
N LEU A 124 3.37 10.57 -1.34
CA LEU A 124 3.30 10.41 0.12
C LEU A 124 3.69 9.00 0.58
N LEU A 125 3.34 7.99 -0.20
CA LEU A 125 3.58 6.60 0.16
C LEU A 125 4.63 5.93 -0.72
N GLY A 126 5.10 6.54 -1.82
CA GLY A 126 6.09 5.95 -2.73
C GLY A 126 5.60 4.71 -3.48
N ILE A 127 4.28 4.55 -3.61
CA ILE A 127 3.64 3.39 -4.26
C ILE A 127 3.14 3.84 -5.64
N LYS A 128 3.63 3.18 -6.70
CA LYS A 128 3.21 3.45 -8.08
C LYS A 128 1.96 2.62 -8.43
N LEU A 129 0.82 3.31 -8.61
CA LEU A 129 -0.45 2.74 -9.08
C LEU A 129 -0.51 2.66 -10.61
#